data_AF-A0A2R6JYG7-F1
#
_entry.id   AF-A0A2R6JYG7-F1
#
_cell.length_a   1.000
_cell.length_b   1.000
_cell.length_c   1.000
_cell.angle_alpha   90.00
_cell.angle_beta   90.00
_cell.angle_gamma   90.00
#
_symmetry.space_group_name_H-M   'P 1'
#
loop_
_entity.id
_entity.type
_entity.pdbx_description
1 polymer ?
#
loop_
_entity_poly.entity_id
_entity_poly.type
_entity_poly.pdbx_seq_one_letter_code
_entity_poly.pdbx_strand_id
1 'polypeptide(L)'
;MVDRRIVWGMVFFLVLLVGGVYVVQSPLLYQVTGANPDGYDRVDVTAYGENGTELATVRVRVADTQEKRYLGLSNTSELAMGEGMLFVHESVGTHGYVMRDMAFPLDIVFIDADERVTTIHHAGVPEGSYEQTYSGRGKWVLEVPRGWANRTGVDEGDRVAIPAAARNASGGPDTDYCSDLPVRVDPGVGAIRKYSTIIRMKRPVTGVG
;
A
#
# COMPACT_ATOMS: atom_id res chain seq x y z
N MET A 1 -15.53 -57.83 -32.95
CA MET A 1 -16.05 -57.80 -31.57
C MET A 1 -15.01 -57.04 -30.74
N VAL A 2 -15.31 -55.83 -30.27
CA VAL A 2 -14.33 -55.01 -29.50
C VAL A 2 -14.16 -55.63 -28.11
N ASP A 3 -12.93 -55.79 -27.65
CA ASP A 3 -12.64 -56.36 -26.34
C ASP A 3 -13.22 -55.47 -25.23
N ARG A 4 -14.01 -56.07 -24.34
CA ARG A 4 -14.63 -55.40 -23.20
C ARG A 4 -13.59 -54.73 -22.29
N ARG A 5 -12.35 -55.23 -22.28
CA ARG A 5 -11.21 -54.62 -21.57
C ARG A 5 -10.82 -53.25 -22.13
N ILE A 6 -10.84 -53.10 -23.46
CA ILE A 6 -10.53 -51.83 -24.14
C ILE A 6 -11.62 -50.81 -23.86
N VAL A 7 -12.89 -51.23 -23.89
CA VAL A 7 -14.04 -50.36 -23.60
C VAL A 7 -13.98 -49.82 -22.16
N TRP A 8 -13.70 -50.68 -21.17
CA TRP A 8 -13.55 -50.23 -19.78
C TRP A 8 -12.32 -49.34 -19.56
N GLY A 9 -11.21 -49.60 -20.26
CA GLY A 9 -10.04 -48.72 -20.24
C GLY A 9 -10.35 -47.31 -20.78
N MET A 10 -11.10 -47.22 -21.89
CA MET A 10 -11.53 -45.94 -22.45
C MET A 10 -12.49 -45.19 -21.53
N VAL A 11 -13.46 -45.89 -20.92
CA VAL A 11 -14.39 -45.28 -19.96
C VAL A 11 -13.66 -44.75 -18.75
N PHE A 12 -12.72 -45.51 -18.18
CA PHE A 12 -11.90 -45.07 -17.05
C PHE A 12 -11.06 -43.84 -17.41
N PHE A 13 -10.40 -43.84 -18.57
CA PHE A 13 -9.63 -42.70 -19.05
C PHE A 13 -10.50 -41.46 -19.26
N LEU A 14 -11.71 -41.62 -19.81
CA LEU A 14 -12.65 -40.53 -20.04
C LEU A 14 -13.20 -39.97 -18.72
N VAL A 15 -13.45 -40.82 -17.72
CA VAL A 15 -13.81 -40.40 -16.36
C VAL A 15 -12.65 -39.66 -15.68
N LEU A 16 -11.40 -40.09 -15.85
CA LEU A 16 -10.24 -39.37 -15.34
C LEU A 16 -10.05 -38.01 -16.04
N LEU A 17 -10.27 -37.94 -17.35
CA LEU A 17 -10.21 -36.68 -18.10
C LEU A 17 -11.28 -35.69 -17.63
N VAL A 18 -12.53 -36.14 -17.52
CA VAL A 18 -13.65 -35.31 -17.06
C VAL A 18 -13.46 -34.91 -15.61
N GLY A 19 -13.05 -35.83 -14.73
CA GLY A 19 -12.73 -35.55 -13.33
C GLY A 19 -11.58 -34.55 -13.20
N GLY A 20 -10.52 -34.68 -14.01
CA GLY A 20 -9.40 -33.75 -14.04
C GLY A 20 -9.82 -32.35 -14.48
N VAL A 21 -10.62 -32.22 -15.55
CA VAL A 21 -11.16 -30.93 -16.00
C VAL A 21 -12.07 -30.31 -14.93
N TYR A 22 -12.93 -31.11 -14.31
CA TYR A 22 -13.83 -30.64 -13.25
C TYR A 22 -13.04 -30.16 -12.02
N VAL A 23 -11.98 -30.86 -11.66
CA VAL A 23 -11.07 -30.49 -10.56
C VAL A 23 -10.34 -29.17 -10.87
N VAL A 24 -9.85 -28.96 -12.09
CA VAL A 24 -9.21 -27.69 -12.53
C VAL A 24 -10.17 -26.51 -12.55
N GLN A 25 -11.43 -26.72 -12.96
CA GLN A 25 -12.45 -25.66 -12.96
C GLN A 25 -13.09 -25.43 -11.58
N SER A 26 -12.91 -26.35 -10.65
CA SER A 26 -13.50 -26.21 -9.32
C SER A 26 -12.76 -25.16 -8.48
N PRO A 27 -13.48 -24.45 -7.59
CA PRO A 27 -12.87 -23.57 -6.59
C PRO A 27 -11.85 -24.26 -5.67
N LEU A 28 -11.86 -25.60 -5.63
CA LEU A 28 -11.05 -26.43 -4.75
C LEU A 28 -9.55 -26.32 -5.07
N LEU A 29 -9.17 -26.11 -6.34
CA LEU A 29 -7.75 -26.01 -6.72
C LEU A 29 -7.14 -24.66 -6.35
N TYR A 30 -7.92 -23.58 -6.34
CA TYR A 30 -7.46 -22.25 -5.93
C TYR A 30 -7.05 -22.21 -4.46
N GLN A 31 -7.69 -23.02 -3.60
CA GLN A 31 -7.33 -23.09 -2.18
C GLN A 31 -5.95 -23.74 -1.93
N VAL A 32 -5.44 -24.52 -2.89
CA VAL A 32 -4.18 -25.26 -2.74
C VAL A 32 -2.97 -24.44 -3.19
N THR A 33 -3.13 -23.46 -4.09
CA THR A 33 -2.00 -22.68 -4.63
C THR A 33 -1.71 -21.39 -3.87
N GLY A 34 -2.61 -20.90 -3.00
CA GLY A 34 -2.41 -19.64 -2.26
C GLY A 34 -2.06 -18.45 -3.16
N ALA A 35 -2.37 -18.56 -4.46
CA ALA A 35 -1.90 -17.62 -5.46
C ALA A 35 -2.59 -16.28 -5.22
N ASN A 36 -1.78 -15.25 -5.00
CA ASN A 36 -2.22 -13.86 -4.95
C ASN A 36 -2.08 -13.28 -6.38
N PRO A 37 -3.14 -13.35 -7.21
CA PRO A 37 -3.01 -13.12 -8.65
C PRO A 37 -2.65 -11.68 -9.01
N ASP A 38 -2.92 -10.72 -8.12
CA ASP A 38 -2.61 -9.30 -8.32
C ASP A 38 -1.40 -8.82 -7.50
N GLY A 39 -0.78 -9.68 -6.69
CA GLY A 39 0.43 -9.34 -5.93
C GLY A 39 0.23 -8.36 -4.78
N TYR A 40 -1.02 -8.12 -4.35
CA TYR A 40 -1.34 -7.24 -3.23
C TYR A 40 -1.65 -8.02 -1.96
N ASP A 41 -0.96 -7.71 -0.87
CA ASP A 41 -1.41 -8.15 0.45
C ASP A 41 -2.77 -7.52 0.76
N ARG A 42 -3.61 -8.26 1.49
CA ARG A 42 -4.96 -7.84 1.86
C ARG A 42 -5.14 -7.88 3.36
N VAL A 43 -5.63 -6.78 3.91
CA VAL A 43 -5.90 -6.66 5.35
C VAL A 43 -7.27 -6.04 5.58
N ASP A 44 -7.85 -6.23 6.77
CA ASP A 44 -9.04 -5.52 7.19
C ASP A 44 -8.65 -4.28 7.99
N VAL A 45 -9.20 -3.14 7.62
CA VAL A 45 -9.03 -1.87 8.32
C VAL A 45 -10.39 -1.46 8.86
N THR A 46 -10.43 -1.07 10.14
CA THR A 46 -11.67 -0.74 10.83
C THR A 46 -11.63 0.71 11.33
N ALA A 47 -12.66 1.47 10.99
CA ALA A 47 -12.86 2.83 11.46
C ALA A 47 -13.72 2.84 12.73
N TYR A 48 -13.36 3.71 13.66
CA TYR A 48 -14.00 3.91 14.95
C TYR A 48 -14.26 5.39 15.17
N GLY A 49 -15.46 5.72 15.63
CA GLY A 49 -15.79 7.07 16.06
C GLY A 49 -15.00 7.47 17.31
N GLU A 50 -14.98 8.76 17.65
CA GLU A 50 -14.31 9.26 18.86
C GLU A 50 -14.69 8.52 20.16
N ASN A 51 -15.92 8.02 20.25
CA ASN A 51 -16.43 7.27 21.41
C ASN A 51 -16.04 5.78 21.42
N GLY A 52 -15.26 5.31 20.43
CA GLY A 52 -14.86 3.92 20.28
C GLY A 52 -15.89 3.01 19.61
N THR A 53 -17.00 3.55 19.10
CA THR A 53 -17.99 2.78 18.33
C THR A 53 -17.38 2.40 16.98
N GLU A 54 -17.45 1.13 16.60
CA GLU A 54 -17.10 0.70 15.26
C GLU A 54 -18.06 1.29 14.23
N LEU A 55 -17.53 2.01 13.25
CA LEU A 55 -18.29 2.66 12.18
C LEU A 55 -18.34 1.80 10.93
N ALA A 56 -17.20 1.23 10.53
CA ALA A 56 -17.10 0.40 9.34
C ALA A 56 -15.79 -0.41 9.30
N THR A 57 -15.84 -1.53 8.60
CA THR A 57 -14.66 -2.33 8.25
C THR A 57 -14.56 -2.47 6.73
N VAL A 58 -13.36 -2.29 6.19
CA VAL A 58 -13.05 -2.38 4.75
C VAL A 58 -11.88 -3.33 4.53
N ARG A 59 -12.02 -4.25 3.57
CA ARG A 59 -10.91 -5.10 3.13
C ARG A 59 -10.08 -4.37 2.08
N VAL A 60 -8.82 -4.08 2.41
CA VAL A 60 -7.97 -3.21 1.60
C VAL A 60 -6.82 -3.96 0.96
N ARG A 61 -6.46 -3.60 -0.27
CA ARG A 61 -5.17 -3.92 -0.89
C ARG A 61 -4.08 -3.01 -0.31
N VAL A 62 -2.92 -3.56 0.03
CA VAL A 62 -1.82 -2.79 0.63
C VAL A 62 -0.83 -2.33 -0.46
N ALA A 63 -0.70 -1.01 -0.61
CA ALA A 63 0.26 -0.36 -1.48
C ALA A 63 1.44 0.20 -0.64
N ASP A 64 2.41 -0.66 -0.38
CA ASP A 64 3.58 -0.42 0.48
C ASP A 64 4.88 -0.09 -0.29
N THR A 65 4.96 -0.48 -1.57
CA THR A 65 6.06 -0.13 -2.46
C THR A 65 5.75 1.13 -3.26
N GLN A 66 6.79 1.82 -3.73
CA GLN A 66 6.63 2.99 -4.60
C GLN A 66 5.82 2.66 -5.87
N GLU A 67 6.06 1.49 -6.47
CA GLU A 67 5.37 1.03 -7.67
C GLU A 67 3.87 0.81 -7.40
N LYS A 68 3.52 0.10 -6.32
CA LYS A 68 2.13 -0.11 -5.93
C LYS A 68 1.42 1.20 -5.62
N ARG A 69 2.10 2.14 -4.94
CA ARG A 69 1.54 3.48 -4.65
C ARG A 69 1.37 4.34 -5.91
N TYR A 70 2.30 4.25 -6.86
CA TYR A 70 2.20 4.98 -8.12
C TYR A 70 1.07 4.45 -9.00
N LEU A 71 0.90 3.11 -9.05
CA LEU A 71 -0.17 2.48 -9.82
C LEU A 71 -1.55 2.75 -9.20
N GLY A 72 -1.64 2.67 -7.87
CA GLY A 72 -2.89 2.89 -7.15
C GLY A 72 -4.04 2.06 -7.71
N LEU A 73 -5.18 2.72 -7.92
CA LEU A 73 -6.40 2.11 -8.46
C LEU A 73 -6.59 2.33 -9.98
N SER A 74 -5.65 2.94 -10.71
CA SER A 74 -5.83 3.33 -12.12
C SER A 74 -6.15 2.15 -13.06
N ASN A 75 -5.67 0.94 -12.78
CA ASN A 75 -5.99 -0.29 -13.55
C ASN A 75 -7.21 -1.06 -13.01
N THR A 76 -7.96 -0.49 -12.06
CA THR A 76 -9.15 -1.09 -11.48
C THR A 76 -10.38 -0.55 -12.22
N SER A 77 -11.27 -1.43 -12.68
CA SER A 77 -12.51 -1.02 -13.35
C SER A 77 -13.63 -0.63 -12.39
N GLU A 78 -13.69 -1.28 -11.23
CA GLU A 78 -14.68 -1.04 -10.19
C GLU A 78 -14.12 -1.41 -8.81
N LEU A 79 -14.65 -0.78 -7.76
CA LEU A 79 -14.29 -1.06 -6.37
C LEU A 79 -15.57 -1.29 -5.57
N ALA A 80 -15.69 -2.47 -4.96
CA ALA A 80 -16.88 -2.80 -4.18
C ALA A 80 -16.95 -1.98 -2.88
N MET A 81 -18.16 -1.77 -2.35
CA MET A 81 -18.40 -0.92 -1.16
C MET A 81 -17.66 -1.33 0.11
N GLY A 82 -17.27 -2.61 0.22
CA GLY A 82 -16.48 -3.16 1.34
C GLY A 82 -14.99 -3.30 1.03
N GLU A 83 -14.53 -2.75 -0.09
CA GLU A 83 -13.14 -2.85 -0.55
C GLU A 83 -12.46 -1.49 -0.63
N GLY A 84 -11.13 -1.49 -0.55
CA GLY A 84 -10.32 -0.29 -0.66
C GLY A 84 -8.88 -0.55 -1.01
N MET A 85 -8.09 0.52 -0.98
CA MET A 85 -6.63 0.46 -1.07
C MET A 85 -6.02 1.30 0.05
N LEU A 86 -5.08 0.71 0.77
CA LEU A 86 -4.32 1.38 1.82
C LEU A 86 -2.89 1.62 1.33
N PHE A 87 -2.55 2.89 1.17
CA PHE A 87 -1.20 3.33 0.84
C PHE A 87 -0.42 3.52 2.13
N VAL A 88 0.76 2.90 2.20
CA VAL A 88 1.64 2.96 3.37
C VAL A 88 2.86 3.80 3.00
N HIS A 89 3.07 4.91 3.73
CA HIS A 89 4.26 5.75 3.59
C HIS A 89 5.26 5.46 4.72
N GLU A 90 6.55 5.60 4.40
CA GLU A 90 7.65 5.30 5.34
C GLU A 90 7.64 6.24 6.56
N SER A 91 7.24 7.49 6.35
CA SER A 91 7.17 8.53 7.37
C SER A 91 5.90 9.34 7.24
N VAL A 92 5.52 10.03 8.31
CA VAL A 92 4.40 10.97 8.26
C VAL A 92 4.81 12.18 7.42
N GLY A 93 4.01 12.52 6.42
CA GLY A 93 4.25 13.68 5.57
C GLY A 93 2.98 14.24 4.98
N THR A 94 3.13 15.29 4.17
CA THR A 94 2.05 15.76 3.28
C THR A 94 2.19 15.01 1.97
N HIS A 95 1.15 14.28 1.58
CA HIS A 95 1.10 13.50 0.35
C HIS A 95 0.01 14.04 -0.56
N GLY A 96 0.28 14.02 -1.87
CA GLY A 96 -0.67 14.41 -2.91
C GLY A 96 -1.12 13.19 -3.70
N TYR A 97 -2.42 13.06 -3.89
CA TYR A 97 -3.06 12.01 -4.67
C TYR A 97 -3.79 12.61 -5.86
N VAL A 98 -3.81 11.89 -6.97
CA VAL A 98 -4.46 12.30 -8.22
C VAL A 98 -5.36 11.19 -8.71
N MET A 99 -6.44 11.55 -9.40
CA MET A 99 -7.39 10.58 -9.98
C MET A 99 -6.99 10.20 -11.42
N ARG A 100 -5.69 9.95 -11.65
CA ARG A 100 -5.15 9.63 -12.98
C ARG A 100 -5.77 8.34 -13.52
N ASP A 101 -6.30 8.41 -14.73
CA ASP A 101 -6.90 7.28 -15.45
C ASP A 101 -7.94 6.51 -14.62
N MET A 102 -8.63 7.18 -13.69
CA MET A 102 -9.61 6.55 -12.80
C MET A 102 -10.96 6.35 -13.49
N ALA A 103 -11.50 5.13 -13.37
CA ALA A 103 -12.82 4.78 -13.92
C ALA A 103 -14.00 5.12 -12.99
N PHE A 104 -13.74 5.40 -11.71
CA PHE A 104 -14.77 5.63 -10.69
C PHE A 104 -14.31 6.63 -9.64
N PRO A 105 -15.26 7.30 -8.95
CA PRO A 105 -14.93 8.28 -7.93
C PRO A 105 -14.58 7.62 -6.58
N LEU A 106 -13.78 8.32 -5.77
CA LEU A 106 -13.24 7.83 -4.50
C LEU A 106 -13.45 8.82 -3.35
N ASP A 107 -13.50 8.31 -2.12
CA ASP A 107 -13.08 9.10 -0.96
C ASP A 107 -11.61 8.79 -0.68
N ILE A 108 -10.82 9.83 -0.43
CA ILE A 108 -9.39 9.76 -0.10
C ILE A 108 -9.22 10.22 1.34
N VAL A 109 -8.92 9.27 2.23
CA VAL A 109 -8.86 9.48 3.67
C VAL A 109 -7.40 9.45 4.13
N PHE A 110 -6.89 10.59 4.57
CA PHE A 110 -5.54 10.73 5.11
C PHE A 110 -5.54 10.39 6.60
N ILE A 111 -4.56 9.58 7.05
CA ILE A 111 -4.50 9.03 8.41
C ILE A 111 -3.09 9.24 8.97
N ASP A 112 -2.96 9.92 10.11
CA ASP A 112 -1.67 10.17 10.80
C ASP A 112 -1.15 8.89 11.51
N ALA A 113 0.09 8.90 11.99
CA ALA A 113 0.77 7.78 12.64
C ALA A 113 0.11 7.31 13.95
N ASP A 114 -0.72 8.14 14.57
CA ASP A 114 -1.54 7.80 15.73
C ASP A 114 -2.91 7.21 15.34
N GLU A 115 -3.08 6.86 14.06
CA GLU A 115 -4.28 6.27 13.47
C GLU A 115 -5.48 7.22 13.38
N ARG A 116 -5.27 8.53 13.51
CA ARG A 116 -6.34 9.51 13.38
C ARG A 116 -6.51 10.00 11.95
N VAL A 117 -7.75 10.11 11.50
CA VAL A 117 -8.10 10.76 10.23
C VAL A 117 -7.76 12.24 10.34
N THR A 118 -6.97 12.75 9.39
CA THR A 118 -6.55 14.15 9.33
C THR A 118 -7.27 14.94 8.28
N THR A 119 -7.68 14.30 7.18
CA THR A 119 -8.33 14.95 6.04
C THR A 119 -9.10 13.92 5.24
N ILE A 120 -10.30 14.27 4.81
CA ILE A 120 -11.09 13.47 3.87
C ILE A 120 -11.36 14.30 2.61
N HIS A 121 -11.07 13.75 1.45
CA HIS A 121 -11.45 14.34 0.16
C HIS A 121 -12.45 13.46 -0.56
N HIS A 122 -13.47 14.07 -1.16
CA HIS A 122 -14.43 13.38 -2.03
C HIS A 122 -14.07 13.62 -3.49
N ALA A 123 -13.24 12.75 -4.06
CA ALA A 123 -12.66 12.89 -5.38
C ALA A 123 -13.59 12.36 -6.49
N GLY A 124 -13.84 13.21 -7.50
CA GLY A 124 -14.57 12.83 -8.71
C GLY A 124 -13.64 12.22 -9.77
N VAL A 125 -14.23 11.60 -10.79
CA VAL A 125 -13.48 11.26 -12.01
C VAL A 125 -13.16 12.56 -12.76
N PRO A 126 -11.89 12.82 -13.14
CA PRO A 126 -11.53 14.04 -13.84
C PRO A 126 -12.23 14.19 -15.19
N GLU A 127 -12.75 15.38 -15.48
CA GLU A 127 -13.27 15.73 -16.79
C GLU A 127 -12.16 16.34 -17.65
N GLY A 128 -11.33 15.50 -18.28
CA GLY A 128 -10.28 15.93 -19.20
C GLY A 128 -8.85 15.76 -18.67
N SER A 129 -7.91 16.61 -19.12
CA SER A 129 -6.46 16.41 -18.93
C SER A 129 -5.86 17.07 -17.68
N TYR A 130 -6.64 17.78 -16.87
CA TYR A 130 -6.13 18.38 -15.64
C TYR A 130 -6.32 17.40 -14.47
N GLU A 131 -5.22 16.96 -13.87
CA GLU A 131 -5.24 16.15 -12.66
C GLU A 131 -5.31 17.06 -11.43
N GLN A 132 -6.49 17.20 -10.84
CA GLN A 132 -6.60 17.80 -9.51
C GLN A 132 -5.77 16.98 -8.51
N THR A 133 -4.97 17.66 -7.69
CA THR A 133 -4.23 17.03 -6.59
C THR A 133 -4.99 17.19 -5.28
N TYR A 134 -5.29 16.07 -4.62
CA TYR A 134 -5.87 16.01 -3.28
C TYR A 134 -4.74 15.81 -2.27
N SER A 135 -4.48 16.83 -1.46
CA SER A 135 -3.37 16.83 -0.51
C SER A 135 -3.85 16.69 0.93
N GLY A 136 -3.09 15.96 1.73
CA GLY A 136 -3.35 15.80 3.15
C GLY A 136 -2.12 15.30 3.89
N ARG A 137 -2.11 15.47 5.22
CA ARG A 137 -1.03 14.97 6.07
C ARG A 137 -1.36 13.55 6.52
N GLY A 138 -0.47 12.59 6.35
CA GLY A 138 -0.68 11.24 6.86
C GLY A 138 0.57 10.38 6.80
N LYS A 139 0.52 9.26 7.51
CA LYS A 139 1.41 8.11 7.28
C LYS A 139 0.72 7.08 6.39
N TRP A 140 -0.59 7.01 6.47
CA TRP A 140 -1.41 6.16 5.64
C TRP A 140 -2.43 6.99 4.86
N VAL A 141 -2.81 6.48 3.70
CA VAL A 141 -3.94 7.01 2.93
C VAL A 141 -4.84 5.84 2.56
N LEU A 142 -6.12 5.95 2.85
CA LEU A 142 -7.14 4.97 2.53
C LEU A 142 -8.01 5.50 1.39
N GLU A 143 -8.00 4.80 0.26
CA GLU A 143 -8.93 5.03 -0.85
C GLU A 143 -10.07 4.02 -0.79
N VAL A 144 -11.30 4.53 -0.80
CA VAL A 144 -12.55 3.75 -0.74
C VAL A 144 -13.58 4.34 -1.69
N PRO A 145 -14.64 3.61 -2.08
CA PRO A 145 -15.66 4.13 -3.00
C PRO A 145 -16.28 5.43 -2.47
N ARG A 146 -16.48 6.41 -3.35
CA ARG A 146 -16.99 7.73 -2.95
C ARG A 146 -18.27 7.67 -2.11
N GLY A 147 -18.33 8.55 -1.12
CA GLY A 147 -19.41 8.66 -0.15
C GLY A 147 -19.38 7.57 0.93
N TRP A 148 -18.30 6.80 1.03
CA TRP A 148 -18.11 5.83 2.11
C TRP A 148 -18.04 6.57 3.46
N ALA A 149 -17.32 7.69 3.54
CA ALA A 149 -17.25 8.48 4.76
C ALA A 149 -18.64 8.98 5.17
N ASN A 150 -19.42 9.50 4.22
CA ASN A 150 -20.78 9.98 4.49
C ASN A 150 -21.74 8.87 4.95
N ARG A 151 -21.62 7.64 4.41
CA ARG A 151 -22.49 6.51 4.75
C ARG A 151 -22.16 5.91 6.11
N THR A 152 -20.89 5.93 6.49
CA THR A 152 -20.39 5.30 7.71
C THR A 152 -20.33 6.26 8.89
N GLY A 153 -20.32 7.58 8.61
CA GLY A 153 -20.17 8.63 9.61
C GLY A 153 -18.71 8.80 10.05
N VAL A 154 -17.75 8.36 9.24
CA VAL A 154 -16.32 8.57 9.49
C VAL A 154 -15.98 10.02 9.13
N ASP A 155 -15.41 10.74 10.10
CA ASP A 155 -15.03 12.14 9.96
C ASP A 155 -13.56 12.38 10.41
N GLU A 156 -13.08 13.60 10.21
CA GLU A 156 -11.75 14.02 10.71
C GLU A 156 -11.68 13.88 12.24
N GLY A 157 -10.58 13.34 12.75
CA GLY A 157 -10.37 13.05 14.17
C GLY A 157 -10.70 11.62 14.58
N ASP A 158 -11.55 10.91 13.83
CA ASP A 158 -11.87 9.50 14.06
C ASP A 158 -10.65 8.60 13.90
N ARG A 159 -10.72 7.39 14.47
CA ARG A 159 -9.62 6.44 14.44
C ARG A 159 -9.82 5.39 13.35
N VAL A 160 -8.78 5.13 12.57
CA VAL A 160 -8.73 4.04 11.59
C VAL A 160 -7.65 3.04 12.03
N ALA A 161 -8.06 1.91 12.59
CA ALA A 161 -7.14 0.91 13.11
C ALA A 161 -6.37 0.22 11.98
N ILE A 162 -5.05 0.40 11.96
CA ILE A 162 -4.14 -0.16 10.97
C ILE A 162 -3.55 -1.46 11.53
N PRO A 163 -3.86 -2.63 10.94
CA PRO A 163 -3.36 -3.91 11.42
C PRO A 163 -1.84 -4.00 11.27
N ALA A 164 -1.19 -4.74 12.17
CA ALA A 164 0.27 -4.87 12.20
C ALA A 164 0.87 -5.36 10.87
N ALA A 165 0.15 -6.21 10.14
CA ALA A 165 0.55 -6.67 8.81
C ALA A 165 0.77 -5.52 7.81
N ALA A 166 -0.04 -4.46 7.84
CA ALA A 166 0.14 -3.29 6.99
C ALA A 166 1.18 -2.30 7.53
N ARG A 167 1.49 -2.33 8.83
CA ARG A 167 2.50 -1.44 9.44
C ARG A 167 3.92 -1.84 9.09
N ASN A 168 4.18 -3.15 8.98
CA ASN A 168 5.50 -3.69 8.66
C ASN A 168 5.77 -3.75 7.15
N ALA A 169 4.73 -3.58 6.34
CA ALA A 169 4.79 -3.63 4.87
C ALA A 169 5.70 -2.52 4.28
N SER A 170 5.77 -1.34 4.91
CA SER A 170 6.71 -0.28 4.51
C SER A 170 8.18 -0.57 4.84
N GLY A 171 8.47 -1.68 5.53
CA GLY A 171 9.81 -2.13 5.88
C GLY A 171 10.18 -3.42 5.15
N GLY A 172 9.88 -3.50 3.85
CA GLY A 172 10.14 -4.70 3.05
C GLY A 172 11.56 -5.26 3.26
N PRO A 173 11.75 -6.58 3.22
CA PRO A 173 13.09 -7.16 3.15
C PRO A 173 13.74 -6.70 1.84
N ASP A 174 15.04 -6.46 1.87
CA ASP A 174 15.90 -6.02 0.75
C ASP A 174 16.05 -4.49 0.56
N THR A 175 16.43 -3.78 1.63
CA THR A 175 17.48 -2.75 1.48
C THR A 175 18.86 -3.43 1.53
N ASP A 176 19.13 -4.33 0.59
CA ASP A 176 20.48 -4.82 0.29
C ASP A 176 20.66 -4.91 -1.22
N TYR A 177 20.38 -3.79 -1.89
CA TYR A 177 20.88 -3.54 -3.22
C TYR A 177 21.79 -2.31 -3.12
N CYS A 178 23.09 -2.59 -3.00
CA CYS A 178 24.23 -1.66 -3.04
C CYS A 178 24.82 -1.20 -1.68
N SER A 179 25.35 -2.12 -0.88
CA SER A 179 26.42 -1.81 0.09
C SER A 179 27.62 -2.77 0.12
N ASP A 180 27.78 -3.67 -0.87
CA ASP A 180 28.89 -4.64 -0.92
C ASP A 180 29.86 -4.40 -2.09
N LEU A 181 30.42 -3.19 -2.17
CA LEU A 181 31.76 -3.02 -2.73
C LEU A 181 32.67 -2.39 -1.67
N PRO A 182 33.70 -3.11 -1.18
CA PRO A 182 34.69 -2.50 -0.30
C PRO A 182 35.53 -1.51 -1.12
N VAL A 183 35.26 -0.22 -0.94
CA VAL A 183 36.19 0.84 -1.37
C VAL A 183 37.46 0.70 -0.52
N ARG A 184 38.48 0.04 -1.08
CA ARG A 184 39.85 0.19 -0.59
C ARG A 184 40.25 1.64 -0.80
N VAL A 185 40.37 2.39 0.30
CA VAL A 185 41.03 3.69 0.31
C VAL A 185 42.53 3.42 0.34
N ASP A 186 43.20 3.71 -0.77
CA ASP A 186 44.66 3.63 -0.88
C ASP A 186 45.28 4.81 -0.11
N PRO A 187 46.19 4.59 0.87
CA PRO A 187 46.78 5.68 1.61
C PRO A 187 47.97 6.23 0.81
N GLY A 188 47.72 7.24 -0.01
CA GLY A 188 48.81 8.13 -0.42
C GLY A 188 48.73 8.74 -1.80
N VAL A 189 47.92 9.78 -1.98
CA VAL A 189 48.25 10.97 -2.79
C VAL A 189 47.41 12.11 -2.19
N GLY A 190 47.97 13.07 -1.47
CA GLY A 190 48.50 14.29 -2.09
C GLY A 190 47.47 15.43 -2.05
N ALA A 191 47.43 16.11 -0.90
CA ALA A 191 46.85 17.41 -0.57
C ALA A 191 46.19 18.26 -1.68
N ILE A 192 45.01 18.84 -1.38
CA ILE A 192 44.78 20.29 -1.54
C ILE A 192 43.93 20.81 -0.35
N ARG A 193 44.49 21.81 0.35
CA ARG A 193 43.88 22.57 1.45
C ARG A 193 42.83 23.56 0.93
N LYS A 194 41.82 23.90 1.74
CA LYS A 194 41.78 25.14 2.55
C LYS A 194 40.40 25.36 3.23
N TYR A 195 40.46 25.48 4.57
CA TYR A 195 39.80 26.39 5.54
C TYR A 195 38.33 26.86 5.29
N SER A 196 37.45 27.06 6.28
CA SER A 196 37.70 27.62 7.62
C SER A 196 36.56 27.37 8.62
N THR A 197 37.01 27.12 9.85
CA THR A 197 36.44 26.99 11.19
C THR A 197 35.30 27.92 11.65
N ILE A 198 34.26 27.27 12.19
CA ILE A 198 33.49 27.47 13.44
C ILE A 198 33.94 28.63 14.35
N ILE A 199 33.00 29.51 14.75
CA ILE A 199 33.17 30.43 15.89
C ILE A 199 32.15 30.08 16.98
N ARG A 200 32.65 29.58 18.12
CA ARG A 200 31.99 29.69 19.43
C ARG A 200 33.04 29.58 20.54
N MET A 201 33.30 30.66 21.26
CA MET A 201 33.15 30.74 22.72
C MET A 201 33.68 32.08 23.24
N LYS A 202 32.92 32.62 24.19
CA LYS A 202 33.04 33.90 24.87
C LYS A 202 33.43 33.62 26.33
N ARG A 203 34.19 34.56 26.93
CA ARG A 203 34.34 34.94 28.37
C ARG A 203 35.83 34.98 28.81
N PRO A 204 36.20 35.72 29.87
CA PRO A 204 36.06 37.17 30.03
C PRO A 204 37.30 37.87 30.70
N VAL A 205 37.30 39.21 30.61
CA VAL A 205 37.99 40.28 31.39
C VAL A 205 38.98 39.99 32.53
N THR A 206 40.12 40.71 32.46
CA THR A 206 40.84 41.51 33.49
C THR A 206 41.79 42.43 32.69
N GLY A 207 41.98 43.74 32.84
CA GLY A 207 41.77 44.70 33.91
C GLY A 207 43.07 45.51 34.10
N VAL A 208 42.98 46.84 33.98
CA VAL A 208 43.90 47.89 34.48
C VAL A 208 45.14 48.27 33.65
N GLY A 209 45.23 49.57 33.34
CA GLY A 209 46.34 50.27 32.71
C GLY A 209 45.86 51.59 32.11
#